data_AF-A0A436DM80-F1
#
_entry.id   AF-A0A436DM80-F1
#
_cell.length_a   1.000
_cell.length_b   1.000
_cell.length_c   1.000
_cell.angle_alpha   90.00
_cell.angle_beta   90.00
_cell.angle_gamma   90.00
#
_symmetry.space_group_name_H-M   'P 1'
#
loop_
_entity.id
_entity.type
_entity.pdbx_description
1 polymer ?
#
loop_
_entity_poly.entity_id
_entity_poly.type
_entity_poly.pdbx_seq_one_letter_code
_entity_poly.pdbx_strand_id
1 'polypeptide(L)'
;MLKTAFLTLLSLAIAIVGGGGSVWYALKVQDGVGAIRIGQWTAFPDIGTPAADPYSKARVAREGVLALGRAEGLSFVAERDAAGAE
;
A
#
# COMPACT_ATOMS: atom_id res chain seq x y z
N MET A 1 37.57 -2.96 22.57
CA MET A 1 36.38 -2.09 22.80
C MET A 1 35.96 -1.37 21.51
N LEU A 2 36.87 -0.66 20.84
CA LEU A 2 36.55 0.09 19.60
C LEU A 2 36.00 -0.79 18.46
N LYS A 3 36.59 -1.97 18.23
CA LYS A 3 36.11 -2.94 17.23
C LYS A 3 34.67 -3.39 17.50
N THR A 4 34.33 -3.65 18.75
CA THR A 4 32.99 -4.07 19.17
C THR A 4 31.99 -2.93 18.99
N ALA A 5 32.35 -1.72 19.42
CA ALA A 5 31.51 -0.53 19.24
C ALA A 5 31.24 -0.23 17.75
N PHE A 6 32.26 -0.37 16.90
CA PHE A 6 32.10 -0.20 15.45
C PHE A 6 31.14 -1.22 14.84
N LEU A 7 31.26 -2.50 15.19
CA LEU A 7 30.36 -3.55 14.70
C LEU A 7 28.92 -3.35 15.17
N THR A 8 28.72 -2.89 16.41
CA THR A 8 27.38 -2.58 16.94
C THR A 8 26.75 -1.38 16.23
N LEU A 9 27.52 -0.33 15.94
CA LEU A 9 27.01 0.81 15.17
C LEU A 9 26.67 0.42 13.73
N LEU A 10 27.50 -0.42 13.11
CA LEU A 10 27.24 -0.93 11.76
C LEU A 10 25.96 -1.78 11.72
N SER A 11 25.75 -2.67 12.70
CA SER A 11 24.53 -3.49 12.75
C SER A 11 23.28 -2.64 12.96
N LEU A 12 23.33 -1.63 13.83
CA LEU A 12 22.24 -0.69 14.03
C LEU A 12 21.96 0.12 12.76
N ALA A 13 22.99 0.61 12.07
CA ALA A 13 22.82 1.34 10.82
C ALA A 13 22.14 0.48 9.75
N ILE A 14 22.58 -0.79 9.59
CA ILE A 14 21.94 -1.74 8.66
C ILE A 14 20.49 -2.01 9.06
N ALA A 15 20.21 -2.22 10.35
CA ALA A 15 18.86 -2.48 10.83
C ALA A 15 17.92 -1.29 10.59
N ILE A 16 18.38 -0.07 10.85
CA ILE A 16 17.58 1.15 10.66
C ILE A 16 17.37 1.45 9.18
N VAL A 17 18.42 1.42 8.38
CA VAL A 17 18.32 1.71 6.94
C VAL A 17 17.55 0.61 6.22
N GLY A 18 17.82 -0.66 6.54
CA GLY A 18 17.12 -1.80 5.98
C GLY A 18 15.64 -1.85 6.39
N GLY A 19 15.34 -1.65 7.67
CA GLY A 19 13.97 -1.60 8.19
C GLY A 19 13.19 -0.39 7.71
N GLY A 20 13.80 0.80 7.71
CA GLY A 20 13.19 2.01 7.17
C GLY A 20 12.96 1.92 5.67
N GLY A 21 13.95 1.42 4.92
CA GLY A 21 13.86 1.20 3.48
C GLY A 21 12.80 0.16 3.11
N SER A 22 12.65 -0.91 3.88
CA SER A 22 11.63 -1.94 3.64
C SER A 22 10.21 -1.39 3.86
N VAL A 23 9.98 -0.63 4.94
CA VAL A 23 8.69 0.04 5.18
C VAL A 23 8.41 1.06 4.10
N TRP A 24 9.38 1.89 3.73
CA TRP A 24 9.23 2.86 2.66
C TRP A 24 8.88 2.21 1.32
N TYR A 25 9.55 1.09 0.98
CA TYR A 25 9.25 0.32 -0.21
C TYR A 25 7.84 -0.29 -0.16
N ALA A 26 7.46 -0.91 0.96
CA ALA A 26 6.13 -1.47 1.15
C ALA A 26 5.02 -0.43 1.04
N LEU A 27 5.25 0.81 1.52
CA LEU A 27 4.30 1.91 1.39
C LEU A 27 4.27 2.52 -0.01
N LYS A 28 5.38 2.45 -0.77
CA LYS A 28 5.46 2.91 -2.16
C LYS A 28 4.86 1.94 -3.17
N VAL A 29 4.72 0.66 -2.81
CA VAL A 29 3.86 -0.26 -3.56
C VAL A 29 2.41 0.19 -3.33
N GLN A 30 2.03 1.23 -4.06
CA GLN A 30 0.68 1.81 -4.07
C GLN A 30 -0.31 0.95 -4.88
N ASP A 31 -0.02 -0.33 -5.03
CA ASP A 31 -1.01 -1.33 -5.33
C ASP A 31 -1.40 -1.94 -3.99
N GLY A 32 -2.44 -1.38 -3.37
CA GLY A 32 -2.95 -1.93 -2.11
C GLY A 32 -3.16 -3.43 -2.25
N VAL A 33 -3.00 -4.18 -1.15
CA VAL A 33 -3.10 -5.64 -1.19
C VAL A 33 -4.45 -6.04 -1.80
N GLY A 34 -4.43 -6.70 -2.97
CA GLY A 34 -5.64 -7.09 -3.69
C GLY A 34 -6.17 -6.05 -4.70
N ALA A 35 -5.44 -4.97 -4.97
CA ALA A 35 -5.75 -4.02 -6.04
C ALA A 35 -5.54 -4.67 -7.42
N ILE A 36 -6.49 -4.44 -8.33
CA ILE A 36 -6.36 -4.81 -9.73
C ILE A 36 -6.17 -3.53 -10.54
N ARG A 37 -5.11 -3.48 -11.35
CA ARG A 37 -4.80 -2.37 -12.26
C ARG A 37 -5.07 -2.76 -13.71
N ILE A 38 -5.85 -1.96 -14.43
CA ILE A 38 -6.08 -2.10 -15.87
C ILE A 38 -5.85 -0.72 -16.52
N GLY A 39 -4.67 -0.56 -17.13
CA GLY A 39 -4.24 0.75 -17.63
C GLY A 39 -4.13 1.76 -16.48
N GLN A 40 -4.85 2.88 -16.60
CA GLN A 40 -4.91 3.93 -15.57
C GLN A 40 -5.92 3.64 -14.45
N TRP A 41 -6.77 2.63 -14.63
CA TRP A 41 -7.83 2.31 -13.69
C TRP A 41 -7.36 1.34 -12.61
N THR A 42 -7.75 1.61 -11.37
CA THR A 42 -7.51 0.75 -10.21
C THR A 42 -8.84 0.35 -9.58
N ALA A 43 -8.98 -0.91 -9.22
CA ALA A 43 -10.15 -1.44 -8.52
C ALA A 43 -9.74 -2.30 -7.32
N PHE A 44 -10.59 -2.36 -6.30
CA PHE A 44 -10.38 -3.16 -5.08
C PHE A 44 -11.54 -4.16 -4.93
N PRO A 45 -11.45 -5.39 -5.46
CA PRO A 45 -12.57 -6.33 -5.54
C PRO A 45 -13.13 -6.77 -4.19
N ASP A 46 -12.26 -6.82 -3.18
CA ASP A 46 -12.61 -7.31 -1.85
C ASP A 46 -13.01 -6.19 -0.87
N ILE A 47 -13.06 -4.93 -1.31
CA ILE A 47 -13.25 -3.74 -0.45
C ILE A 47 -14.50 -3.80 0.45
N GLY A 48 -15.62 -4.34 -0.05
CA GLY A 48 -16.86 -4.55 0.73
C GLY A 48 -17.00 -5.93 1.32
N THR A 49 -15.93 -6.71 1.42
CA THR A 49 -15.96 -8.10 1.92
C THR A 49 -15.22 -8.24 3.26
N PRO A 50 -15.45 -9.34 4.01
CA PRO A 50 -14.65 -9.65 5.21
C PRO A 50 -13.14 -9.79 4.93
N ALA A 51 -12.77 -10.14 3.69
CA ALA A 51 -11.40 -10.29 3.24
C ALA A 51 -10.72 -8.96 2.89
N ALA A 52 -11.43 -7.82 2.97
CA ALA A 52 -10.85 -6.49 2.74
C ALA A 52 -9.58 -6.29 3.58
N ASP A 53 -8.51 -5.87 2.91
CA ASP A 53 -7.24 -5.59 3.56
C ASP A 53 -7.36 -4.38 4.51
N PRO A 54 -6.46 -4.24 5.50
CA PRO A 54 -6.52 -3.14 6.46
C PRO A 54 -6.51 -1.74 5.83
N TYR A 55 -5.86 -1.56 4.68
CA TYR A 55 -5.79 -0.26 3.99
C TYR A 55 -7.08 0.05 3.23
N SER A 56 -7.71 -0.94 2.60
CA SER A 56 -9.05 -0.76 2.01
C SER A 56 -10.07 -0.35 3.08
N LYS A 57 -10.03 -0.97 4.27
CA LYS A 57 -10.89 -0.59 5.40
C LYS A 57 -10.62 0.84 5.88
N ALA A 58 -9.35 1.21 6.01
CA ALA A 58 -8.96 2.56 6.39
C ALA A 58 -9.41 3.61 5.34
N ARG A 59 -9.31 3.28 4.05
CA ARG A 59 -9.76 4.15 2.95
C ARG A 59 -11.26 4.38 3.00
N VAL A 60 -12.06 3.31 3.14
CA VAL A 60 -13.52 3.41 3.30
C VAL A 60 -13.89 4.31 4.47
N ALA A 61 -13.23 4.13 5.62
CA ALA A 61 -13.46 4.97 6.80
C ALA A 61 -13.05 6.45 6.60
N ARG A 62 -11.96 6.70 5.87
CA ARG A 62 -11.45 8.05 5.59
C ARG A 62 -12.28 8.81 4.56
N GLU A 63 -12.69 8.14 3.50
CA GLU A 63 -13.30 8.77 2.31
C GLU A 63 -14.83 8.67 2.32
N GLY A 64 -15.42 7.87 3.21
CA GLY A 64 -16.87 7.69 3.28
C GLY A 64 -17.46 7.03 2.03
N VAL A 65 -16.63 6.32 1.26
CA VAL A 65 -17.07 5.62 0.05
C VAL A 65 -17.91 4.39 0.40
N LEU A 66 -18.91 4.10 -0.42
CA LEU A 66 -19.70 2.88 -0.28
C LEU A 66 -18.84 1.67 -0.67
N ALA A 67 -18.53 0.83 0.31
CA ALA A 67 -17.77 -0.39 0.09
C ALA A 67 -18.67 -1.47 -0.53
N LEU A 68 -18.58 -1.63 -1.85
CA LEU A 68 -19.36 -2.62 -2.60
C LEU A 68 -18.82 -4.04 -2.35
N GLY A 69 -19.70 -4.95 -1.96
CA GLY A 69 -19.44 -6.37 -1.90
C GLY A 69 -19.41 -7.01 -3.29
N ARG A 70 -18.94 -8.26 -3.38
CA ARG A 70 -18.75 -8.99 -4.65
C ARG A 70 -19.98 -9.08 -5.57
N ALA A 71 -21.20 -9.01 -5.01
CA ALA A 71 -22.45 -9.07 -5.77
C ALA A 71 -23.10 -7.70 -5.99
N GLU A 72 -22.53 -6.62 -5.43
CA GLU A 72 -23.09 -5.28 -5.48
C GLU A 72 -22.47 -4.41 -6.58
N GLY A 73 -21.26 -4.77 -7.03
CA GLY A 73 -20.57 -4.13 -8.16
C GLY A 73 -19.06 -4.01 -7.94
N LEU A 74 -18.37 -3.41 -8.90
CA LEU A 74 -16.93 -3.10 -8.81
C LEU A 74 -16.69 -1.67 -9.30
N SER A 75 -16.06 -0.85 -8.46
CA SER A 75 -15.67 0.51 -8.81
C SER A 75 -14.27 0.54 -9.39
N PHE A 76 -14.08 1.38 -10.41
CA PHE A 76 -12.79 1.66 -11.02
C PHE A 76 -12.48 3.14 -10.85
N VAL A 77 -11.29 3.45 -10.32
CA VAL A 77 -10.84 4.83 -10.08
C VAL A 77 -9.52 5.03 -10.81
N ALA A 78 -9.40 6.15 -11.53
CA ALA A 78 -8.15 6.59 -12.14
C ALA A 78 -7.72 7.90 -11.47
N GLU A 79 -6.51 7.91 -10.91
CA GLU A 79 -5.88 9.12 -10.35
C GLU A 79 -5.08 9.88 -11.39
N ARG A 80 -4.81 9.27 -12.55
CA ARG A 80 -4.10 9.88 -13.67
C ARG A 80 -4.78 9.61 -14.99
N ASP A 81 -4.57 10.49 -15.95
CA ASP A 81 -5.00 10.32 -17.32
C ASP A 81 -4.13 9.30 -18.09
N ALA A 82 -4.50 9.03 -19.34
CA ALA A 82 -3.77 8.09 -20.20
C ALA A 82 -2.32 8.50 -20.48
N ALA A 83 -1.98 9.78 -20.39
CA ALA A 83 -0.64 10.33 -20.58
C ALA A 83 0.18 10.41 -19.27
N GLY A 84 -0.43 10.10 -18.12
CA GLY A 84 0.20 10.11 -16.80
C GLY A 84 0.13 11.45 -16.08
N ALA A 85 -0.69 12.40 -16.54
CA ALA A 85 -0.99 13.62 -15.80
C ALA A 85 -2.03 13.35 -14.69
N GLU A 86 -1.88 13.99 -13.54
CA GLU A 86 -2.85 13.96 -12.42
C GLU A 86 -4.05 14.87 -12.69
#